data_AF-A0A6G3SUH6-F1
#
_entry.id   AF-A0A6G3SUH6-F1
#
_cell.length_a   1.000
_cell.length_b   1.000
_cell.length_c   1.000
_cell.angle_alpha   90.00
_cell.angle_beta   90.00
_cell.angle_gamma   90.00
#
_symmetry.space_group_name_H-M   'P 1'
#
loop_
_entity.id
_entity.type
_entity.pdbx_description
1 polymer ?
#
loop_
_entity_poly.entity_id
_entity_poly.type
_entity_poly.pdbx_seq_one_letter_code
_entity_poly.pdbx_strand_id
1 'polypeptide(L)'
;MREILGRRRRLRLRRKEGTARLDAALTCATVWQWPVLPGVGTAQAGPRGESGGPGCACPEPDCAVPGAHPFDPGLLAATTDERMVRWWWTHRPTAPVMLATGGRAPCAVSLPAVAGARA
;
A
#
# COMPACT_ATOMS: atom_id res chain seq x y z
N MET A 1 25.45 -1.29 25.97
CA MET A 1 25.43 -0.54 24.68
C MET A 1 25.21 -1.51 23.51
N ARG A 2 23.99 -2.04 23.30
CA ARG A 2 23.73 -3.06 22.27
C ARG A 2 22.32 -2.99 21.65
N GLU A 3 21.83 -1.82 21.23
CA GLU A 3 20.57 -1.76 20.45
C GLU A 3 20.49 -0.70 19.32
N ILE A 4 21.52 0.15 19.16
CA ILE A 4 21.45 1.27 18.20
C ILE A 4 21.59 0.78 16.74
N LEU A 5 22.38 -0.27 16.49
CA LEU A 5 22.64 -0.76 15.13
C LEU A 5 21.41 -1.45 14.51
N GLY A 6 20.69 -2.28 15.28
CA GLY A 6 19.48 -2.95 14.82
C GLY A 6 18.34 -1.97 14.51
N ARG A 7 18.18 -0.94 15.35
CA ARG A 7 17.18 0.13 15.15
C ARG A 7 17.47 0.95 13.89
N ARG A 8 18.74 1.33 13.66
CA ARG A 8 19.15 2.06 12.45
C ARG A 8 18.96 1.24 11.18
N ARG A 9 19.26 -0.07 11.21
CA ARG A 9 19.03 -0.97 10.07
C ARG A 9 17.55 -1.07 9.72
N ARG A 10 16.67 -1.26 10.71
CA ARG A 10 15.20 -1.27 10.51
C ARG A 10 14.67 0.02 9.90
N LEU A 11 15.11 1.19 10.39
CA LEU A 11 14.70 2.48 9.84
C LEU A 11 15.13 2.67 8.38
N ARG A 12 16.35 2.24 8.03
CA ARG A 12 16.85 2.27 6.64
C ARG A 12 16.04 1.37 5.72
N LEU A 13 15.67 0.18 6.18
CA LEU A 13 14.82 -0.74 5.40
C LEU A 13 13.45 -0.12 5.16
N ARG A 14 12.79 0.42 6.19
CA ARG A 14 11.49 1.11 6.03
C ARG A 14 11.56 2.29 5.07
N ARG A 15 12.65 3.08 5.11
CA ARG A 15 12.87 4.18 4.15
C ARG A 15 13.04 3.65 2.72
N LYS A 16 13.82 2.58 2.53
CA LYS A 16 14.02 1.95 1.22
C LYS A 16 12.73 1.36 0.64
N GLU A 17 11.91 0.74 1.49
CA GLU A 17 10.61 0.25 1.04
C GLU A 17 9.63 1.39 0.74
N GLY A 18 9.70 2.50 1.47
CA GLY A 18 8.89 3.69 1.17
C GLY A 18 9.24 4.32 -0.16
N THR A 19 10.54 4.40 -0.50
CA THR A 19 10.98 4.85 -1.83
C THR A 19 10.52 3.89 -2.91
N ALA A 20 10.62 2.57 -2.69
CA ALA A 20 10.17 1.57 -3.67
C ALA A 20 8.66 1.68 -3.99
N ARG A 21 7.81 1.99 -2.99
CA ARG A 21 6.38 2.18 -3.20
C ARG A 21 6.07 3.44 -4.00
N LEU A 22 6.75 4.55 -3.70
CA LEU A 22 6.62 5.78 -4.48
C LEU A 22 7.09 5.59 -5.93
N ASP A 23 8.24 4.94 -6.14
CA ASP A 23 8.76 4.67 -7.48
C ASP A 23 7.81 3.80 -8.30
N ALA A 24 7.21 2.77 -7.69
CA ALA A 24 6.18 1.95 -8.31
C ALA A 24 4.92 2.75 -8.66
N ALA A 25 4.43 3.57 -7.72
CA ALA A 25 3.26 4.42 -7.94
C ALA A 25 3.49 5.42 -9.09
N LEU A 26 4.67 6.05 -9.14
CA LEU A 26 5.05 6.96 -10.21
C LEU A 26 5.14 6.24 -11.55
N THR A 27 5.76 5.06 -11.59
CA THR A 27 5.85 4.26 -12.82
C THR A 27 4.46 3.93 -13.36
N CYS A 28 3.55 3.46 -12.50
CA CYS A 28 2.17 3.16 -12.89
C CYS A 28 1.45 4.40 -13.42
N ALA A 29 1.53 5.51 -12.68
CA ALA A 29 0.81 6.74 -13.00
C ALA A 29 1.34 7.45 -14.25
N THR A 30 2.66 7.57 -14.40
CA THR A 30 3.26 8.45 -15.41
C THR A 30 3.75 7.70 -16.64
N VAL A 31 4.22 6.46 -16.49
CA VAL A 31 4.72 5.65 -17.61
C VAL A 31 3.58 4.83 -18.21
N TRP A 32 2.84 4.11 -17.39
CA TRP A 32 1.76 3.23 -17.86
C TRP A 32 0.40 3.91 -17.95
N GLN A 33 0.28 5.13 -17.40
CA GLN A 33 -0.98 5.89 -17.36
C GLN A 33 -2.11 5.11 -16.67
N TRP A 34 -1.75 4.34 -15.64
CA TRP A 34 -2.67 3.59 -14.81
C TRP A 34 -3.01 4.42 -13.56
N PRO A 35 -4.29 4.79 -13.33
CA PRO A 35 -4.66 5.59 -12.17
C PRO A 35 -4.37 4.85 -10.86
N VAL A 36 -3.67 5.53 -9.94
CA VAL A 36 -3.25 4.95 -8.66
C VAL A 36 -3.80 5.75 -7.48
N LEU A 37 -3.85 5.13 -6.31
CA LEU A 37 -4.18 5.77 -5.04
C LEU A 37 -3.55 5.03 -3.85
N PRO A 38 -3.32 5.70 -2.71
CA PRO A 38 -2.79 5.06 -1.52
C PRO A 38 -3.83 4.14 -0.86
N GLY A 39 -3.35 2.99 -0.40
CA GLY A 39 -4.14 2.08 0.40
C GLY A 39 -4.01 2.24 1.89
N VAL A 40 -4.96 1.63 2.59
CA VAL A 40 -4.82 1.36 4.01
C VAL A 40 -3.94 0.13 4.17
N GLY A 41 -2.87 0.25 4.96
CA GLY A 41 -2.05 -0.89 5.32
C GLY A 41 -2.66 -1.70 6.47
N THR A 42 -2.01 -2.81 6.82
CA THR A 42 -2.31 -3.54 8.05
C THR A 42 -1.59 -2.91 9.24
N ALA A 43 -2.28 -2.75 10.36
CA ALA A 43 -1.69 -2.44 11.66
C ALA A 43 -1.16 -3.72 12.32
N GLN A 44 -0.09 -3.60 13.12
CA GLN A 44 0.30 -4.69 14.01
C GLN A 44 -0.78 -4.83 15.09
N ALA A 45 -1.24 -6.06 15.33
CA ALA A 45 -2.14 -6.34 16.45
C ALA A 45 -1.51 -5.82 17.75
N GLY A 46 -2.31 -5.12 18.57
CA GLY A 46 -1.86 -4.61 19.86
C GLY A 46 -1.46 -5.75 20.83
N PRO A 47 -0.84 -5.44 21.99
CA PRO A 47 -0.31 -6.43 22.92
C PRO A 47 -1.35 -7.33 23.60
N ARG A 48 -2.64 -7.20 23.28
CA ARG A 48 -3.69 -8.09 23.74
C ARG A 48 -4.03 -9.07 22.62
N GLY A 49 -3.38 -10.23 22.69
CA GLY A 49 -3.54 -11.37 21.80
C GLY A 49 -4.93 -12.00 21.88
N GLU A 50 -5.93 -11.31 21.36
CA GLU A 50 -7.11 -11.96 20.83
C GLU A 50 -6.75 -12.48 19.44
N SER A 51 -7.06 -13.74 19.15
CA SER A 51 -6.55 -14.57 18.06
C SER A 51 -6.93 -14.13 16.63
N GLY A 52 -7.16 -12.84 16.39
CA GLY A 52 -7.44 -12.25 15.08
C GLY A 52 -6.16 -11.80 14.38
N GLY A 53 -6.14 -11.88 13.05
CA GLY A 53 -5.01 -11.46 12.22
C GLY A 53 -4.62 -9.98 12.37
N PRO A 54 -3.67 -9.50 11.54
CA PRO A 54 -3.26 -8.09 11.60
C PRO A 54 -4.46 -7.16 11.36
N GLY A 55 -4.69 -6.22 12.29
CA GLY A 55 -5.80 -5.27 12.22
C GLY A 55 -5.67 -4.28 11.06
N CYS A 56 -6.71 -3.50 10.78
CA CYS A 56 -6.63 -2.45 9.77
C CYS A 56 -5.96 -1.18 10.33
N ALA A 57 -5.25 -0.43 9.50
CA ALA A 57 -4.71 0.88 9.88
C ALA A 57 -5.71 2.04 9.64
N CYS A 58 -6.96 1.75 9.26
CA CYS A 58 -8.01 2.75 9.12
C CYS A 58 -8.60 3.15 10.49
N PRO A 59 -9.32 4.29 10.57
CA PRO A 59 -10.01 4.68 11.81
C PRO A 59 -11.25 3.82 12.14
N GLU A 60 -11.70 2.95 11.24
CA GLU A 60 -12.86 2.07 11.46
C GLU A 60 -12.50 0.92 12.43
N PRO A 61 -13.09 0.86 13.64
CA PRO A 61 -12.80 -0.18 14.64
C PRO A 61 -13.13 -1.60 14.15
N ASP A 62 -14.21 -1.77 13.38
CA ASP A 62 -14.67 -3.09 12.92
C ASP A 62 -14.53 -3.22 11.40
N CYS A 63 -13.35 -2.85 10.88
CA CYS A 63 -13.07 -2.87 9.45
C CYS A 63 -13.30 -4.25 8.83
N ALA A 64 -14.30 -4.37 7.95
CA ALA A 64 -14.67 -5.62 7.29
C ALA A 64 -13.60 -6.17 6.32
N VAL A 65 -12.66 -5.33 5.87
CA VAL A 65 -11.63 -5.68 4.88
C VAL A 65 -10.24 -5.18 5.28
N PRO A 66 -9.62 -5.70 6.35
CA PRO A 66 -8.37 -5.17 6.90
C PRO A 66 -7.27 -5.04 5.85
N GLY A 67 -6.83 -3.79 5.61
CA GLY A 67 -5.76 -3.46 4.67
C GLY A 67 -6.09 -3.66 3.18
N ALA A 68 -7.33 -4.03 2.84
CA ALA A 68 -7.77 -4.35 1.48
C ALA A 68 -8.74 -3.29 0.92
N HIS A 69 -8.50 -2.01 1.24
CA HIS A 69 -9.33 -0.90 0.76
C HIS A 69 -8.52 0.40 0.62
N PRO A 70 -8.96 1.33 -0.27
CA PRO A 70 -8.32 2.64 -0.41
C PRO A 70 -8.44 3.47 0.87
N PHE A 71 -7.45 4.35 1.06
CA PHE A 71 -7.56 5.43 2.03
C PHE A 71 -8.58 6.47 1.53
N ASP A 72 -9.16 7.29 2.41
CA ASP A 72 -10.04 8.40 1.99
C ASP A 72 -9.21 9.55 1.36
N PRO A 73 -9.56 10.08 0.18
CA PRO A 73 -10.71 9.73 -0.67
C PRO A 73 -10.57 8.39 -1.41
N GLY A 74 -11.69 7.68 -1.52
CA GLY A 74 -11.79 6.34 -2.12
C GLY A 74 -11.49 6.26 -3.63
N LEU A 75 -11.93 5.19 -4.30
CA LEU A 75 -11.54 4.83 -5.67
C LEU A 75 -11.61 5.96 -6.70
N LEU A 76 -12.58 6.88 -6.58
CA LEU A 76 -12.75 8.01 -7.51
C LEU A 76 -11.59 9.01 -7.50
N ALA A 77 -10.75 9.00 -6.46
CA ALA A 77 -9.56 9.83 -6.40
C ALA A 77 -8.35 9.21 -7.09
N ALA A 78 -8.44 7.99 -7.63
CA ALA A 78 -7.35 7.39 -8.38
C ALA A 78 -6.90 8.30 -9.53
N THR A 79 -5.60 8.53 -9.64
CA THR A 79 -5.05 9.57 -10.52
C THR A 79 -3.78 9.11 -11.24
N THR A 80 -3.52 9.73 -12.39
CA THR A 80 -2.23 9.67 -13.10
C THR A 80 -1.40 10.93 -12.91
N ASP A 81 -1.88 11.92 -12.15
CA ASP A 81 -1.15 13.17 -11.86
C ASP A 81 0.05 12.91 -10.94
N GLU A 82 1.26 13.13 -11.48
CA GLU A 82 2.51 12.96 -10.76
C GLU A 82 2.58 13.73 -9.44
N ARG A 83 2.10 14.99 -9.42
CA ARG A 83 2.18 15.86 -8.24
C ARG A 83 1.32 15.30 -7.12
N MET A 84 0.13 14.82 -7.45
CA MET A 84 -0.79 14.19 -6.51
C MET A 84 -0.22 12.88 -5.96
N VAL A 85 0.39 12.05 -6.82
CA VAL A 85 1.07 10.82 -6.40
C VAL A 85 2.24 11.09 -5.45
N ARG A 86 3.11 12.05 -5.77
CA ARG A 86 4.21 12.45 -4.88
C ARG A 86 3.70 12.98 -3.55
N TRP A 87 2.64 13.79 -3.57
CA TRP A 87 2.04 14.34 -2.37
C TRP A 87 1.53 13.23 -1.44
N TRP A 88 0.79 12.25 -1.96
CA TRP A 88 0.28 11.14 -1.15
C TRP A 88 1.37 10.36 -0.44
N TRP A 89 2.43 9.95 -1.15
CA TRP A 89 3.51 9.14 -0.57
C TRP A 89 4.50 9.96 0.26
N THR A 90 4.51 11.29 0.12
CA THR A 90 5.20 12.17 1.08
C THR A 90 4.49 12.15 2.44
N HIS A 91 3.16 12.18 2.44
CA HIS A 91 2.36 12.16 3.67
C HIS A 91 2.17 10.75 4.25
N ARG A 92 2.25 9.72 3.39
CA ARG A 92 2.05 8.32 3.77
C ARG A 92 3.10 7.42 3.10
N PRO A 93 4.38 7.48 3.51
CA PRO A 93 5.46 6.75 2.83
C PRO A 93 5.31 5.23 2.83
N THR A 94 4.51 4.68 3.76
CA THR A 94 4.28 3.25 3.89
C THR A 94 2.95 2.78 3.33
N ALA A 95 2.15 3.66 2.72
CA ALA A 95 0.88 3.27 2.11
C ALA A 95 1.11 2.26 0.98
N PRO A 96 0.39 1.12 0.97
CA PRO A 96 0.33 0.23 -0.20
C PRO A 96 -0.12 0.99 -1.45
N VAL A 97 0.36 0.58 -2.61
CA VAL A 97 -0.09 1.12 -3.90
C VAL A 97 -1.33 0.34 -4.34
N MET A 98 -2.41 1.04 -4.68
CA MET A 98 -3.56 0.46 -5.37
C MET A 98 -3.72 1.05 -6.76
N LEU A 99 -4.24 0.23 -7.66
CA LEU A 99 -4.54 0.56 -9.05
C LEU A 99 -6.06 0.54 -9.23
N ALA A 100 -6.63 1.58 -9.84
CA ALA A 100 -7.99 1.47 -10.36
C ALA A 100 -8.00 0.55 -11.58
N THR A 101 -9.02 -0.30 -11.69
CA THR A 101 -9.17 -1.23 -12.81
C THR A 101 -10.34 -0.84 -13.71
N GLY A 102 -10.34 -1.32 -14.95
CA GLY A 102 -11.40 -1.07 -15.93
C GLY A 102 -11.14 0.10 -16.88
N GLY A 103 -11.94 0.18 -17.95
CA GLY A 103 -11.75 1.18 -19.01
C GLY A 103 -10.38 1.03 -19.71
N ARG A 104 -9.56 2.10 -19.67
CA ARG A 104 -8.18 2.10 -20.18
C ARG A 104 -7.14 1.71 -19.13
N ALA A 105 -7.57 1.48 -17.89
CA ALA A 105 -6.73 1.06 -16.78
C ALA A 105 -6.44 -0.46 -16.85
N PRO A 106 -5.51 -0.99 -16.05
CA PRO A 106 -5.14 -2.40 -16.12
C PRO A 106 -6.30 -3.30 -15.66
N CYS A 107 -6.26 -4.56 -16.09
CA CYS A 107 -7.11 -5.62 -15.58
C CYS A 107 -6.34 -6.46 -14.55
N ALA A 108 -7.02 -6.91 -13.50
CA ALA A 108 -6.45 -7.82 -12.50
C ALA A 108 -7.16 -9.17 -12.54
N VAL A 109 -6.40 -10.25 -12.52
CA VAL A 109 -6.91 -11.62 -12.41
C VAL A 109 -6.32 -12.26 -11.16
N SER A 110 -7.19 -12.68 -10.24
CA SER A 110 -6.78 -13.37 -9.03
C SER A 110 -6.76 -14.88 -9.26
N LEU A 111 -5.56 -15.46 -9.22
CA LEU A 111 -5.35 -16.89 -9.40
C LEU A 111 -4.95 -17.55 -8.07
N PRO A 112 -5.32 -18.82 -7.84
CA PRO A 112 -4.71 -19.61 -6.77
C PRO A 112 -3.19 -19.62 -6.93
N ALA A 113 -2.44 -19.57 -5.83
CA ALA A 113 -0.98 -19.40 -5.85
C ALA A 113 -0.25 -20.41 -6.74
N VAL A 114 -0.69 -21.68 -6.73
CA VAL A 114 -0.11 -22.74 -7.57
C VAL A 114 -0.33 -22.48 -9.06
N ALA A 115 -1.49 -21.95 -9.44
CA ALA A 115 -1.79 -21.59 -10.83
C ALA A 115 -1.01 -20.32 -11.24
N GLY A 116 -0.96 -19.31 -10.37
CA GLY A 116 -0.22 -18.08 -10.63
C GLY A 116 1.28 -18.27 -10.82
N ALA A 117 1.90 -19.25 -10.15
CA ALA A 117 3.32 -19.57 -10.31
C ALA A 117 3.70 -20.11 -11.70
N ARG A 118 2.72 -20.49 -12.53
CA ARG A 118 2.91 -21.06 -13.86
C ARG A 118 2.39 -20.15 -14.99
N ALA A 119 1.85 -18.99 -14.66
CA ALA A 119 1.31 -18.03 -15.62
C ALA A 119 2.43 -17.11 -16.12
#